data_AF-A0A323VB58-F1
#
_entry.id   AF-A0A323VB58-F1
#
_cell.length_a   1.000
_cell.length_b   1.000
_cell.length_c   1.000
_cell.angle_alpha   90.00
_cell.angle_beta   90.00
_cell.angle_gamma   90.00
#
_symmetry.space_group_name_H-M   'P 1'
#
loop_
_entity.id
_entity.type
_entity.pdbx_description
1 polymer ?
#
loop_
_entity_poly.entity_id
_entity_poly.type
_entity_poly.pdbx_seq_one_letter_code
_entity_poly.pdbx_strand_id
1 'polypeptide(L)'
;MTAPSESPADTGARRAREYLQLVEAGRTEEADALLAGLSDTRELVFVGAGFTALARRTGRTLPTAMRAQASTRQVLLGQLRDRNRRDVEGLRGWLRQAAEEVLLVTRLAEAARQRLGEAPTR
;
A
#
# COMPACT_ATOMS: atom_id res chain seq x y z
N MET A 1 -8.72 -22.75 24.64
CA MET A 1 -8.53 -22.46 23.21
C MET A 1 -7.87 -21.09 23.13
N THR A 2 -6.54 -21.05 23.10
CA THR A 2 -5.77 -19.80 23.08
C THR A 2 -5.97 -19.15 21.72
N ALA A 3 -6.47 -17.91 21.66
CA ALA A 3 -6.51 -17.16 20.41
C ALA A 3 -5.10 -17.15 19.81
N PRO A 4 -4.93 -17.36 18.49
CA PRO A 4 -3.62 -17.27 17.88
C PRO A 4 -3.06 -15.87 18.16
N SER A 5 -1.87 -15.81 18.77
CA SER A 5 -1.14 -14.56 18.96
C SER A 5 -0.92 -13.91 17.60
N GLU A 6 -1.29 -12.64 17.47
CA GLU A 6 -1.16 -11.91 16.21
C GLU A 6 0.30 -11.91 15.71
N SER A 7 0.52 -12.29 14.46
CA SER A 7 1.87 -12.26 13.89
C SER A 7 2.31 -10.83 13.55
N PRO A 8 3.62 -10.54 13.50
CA PRO A 8 4.10 -9.23 13.03
C PRO A 8 3.60 -8.84 11.64
N ALA A 9 3.35 -9.83 10.77
CA ALA A 9 2.79 -9.61 9.45
C ALA A 9 1.31 -9.18 9.52
N ASP A 10 0.52 -9.77 10.42
CA ASP A 10 -0.88 -9.40 10.64
C ASP A 10 -0.98 -7.97 11.19
N THR A 11 -0.15 -7.64 12.18
CA THR A 11 -0.05 -6.27 12.73
C THR A 11 0.34 -5.25 11.65
N GLY A 12 1.33 -5.59 10.80
CA GLY A 12 1.74 -4.73 9.69
C GLY A 12 0.61 -4.51 8.67
N ALA A 13 -0.10 -5.57 8.32
CA ALA A 13 -1.25 -5.49 7.42
C ALA A 13 -2.42 -4.68 8.02
N ARG A 14 -2.66 -4.77 9.33
CA ARG A 14 -3.66 -3.92 10.02
C ARG A 14 -3.27 -2.45 9.95
N ARG A 15 -2.04 -2.11 10.35
CA ARG A 15 -1.54 -0.72 10.34
C ARG A 15 -1.55 -0.12 8.93
N ALA A 16 -1.25 -0.91 7.89
CA ALA A 16 -1.38 -0.46 6.51
C ALA A 16 -2.82 -0.09 6.14
N ARG A 17 -3.81 -0.87 6.58
CA ARG A 17 -5.23 -0.55 6.35
C ARG A 17 -5.66 0.68 7.13
N GLU A 18 -5.25 0.78 8.39
CA GLU A 18 -5.53 1.92 9.26
C GLU A 18 -4.99 3.22 8.66
N TYR A 19 -3.74 3.22 8.19
CA TYR A 19 -3.16 4.37 7.49
C TYR A 19 -4.00 4.80 6.30
N LEU A 20 -4.44 3.87 5.45
CA LEU A 20 -5.26 4.19 4.28
C LEU A 20 -6.64 4.72 4.67
N GLN A 21 -7.25 4.18 5.73
CA GLN A 21 -8.53 4.68 6.26
C GLN A 21 -8.41 6.12 6.77
N LEU A 22 -7.30 6.46 7.44
CA LEU A 22 -7.03 7.83 7.88
C LEU A 22 -6.87 8.77 6.68
N VAL A 23 -6.09 8.38 5.68
CA VAL A 23 -5.90 9.19 4.45
C VAL A 23 -7.22 9.37 3.71
N GLU A 24 -8.02 8.33 3.55
CA GLU A 24 -9.34 8.38 2.90
C GLU A 24 -10.32 9.29 3.66
N ALA A 25 -10.24 9.31 4.99
CA ALA A 25 -11.02 10.21 5.86
C ALA A 25 -10.47 11.66 5.89
N GLY A 26 -9.41 11.98 5.12
CA GLY A 26 -8.76 13.29 5.13
C GLY A 26 -7.94 13.58 6.39
N ARG A 27 -7.70 12.57 7.25
CA ARG A 27 -6.97 12.68 8.53
C ARG A 27 -5.47 12.44 8.30
N THR A 28 -4.87 13.21 7.40
CA THR A 28 -3.47 13.03 6.98
C THR A 28 -2.48 13.17 8.12
N GLU A 29 -2.69 14.14 9.03
CA GLU A 29 -1.83 14.32 10.21
C GLU A 29 -1.79 13.09 11.11
N GLU A 30 -2.92 12.41 11.28
CA GLU A 30 -3.01 11.20 12.08
C GLU A 30 -2.39 10.00 11.38
N ALA A 31 -2.52 9.93 10.05
CA ALA A 31 -1.84 8.93 9.24
C ALA A 31 -0.31 9.10 9.36
N ASP A 32 0.18 10.33 9.30
CA ASP A 32 1.60 10.63 9.49
C ASP A 32 2.06 10.32 10.92
N ALA A 33 1.25 10.64 11.93
CA ALA A 33 1.54 10.30 13.33
C ALA A 33 1.65 8.79 13.54
N LEU A 34 0.79 8.00 12.87
CA LEU A 34 0.86 6.54 12.89
C LEU A 34 2.22 6.04 12.38
N LEU A 35 2.75 6.59 11.28
CA LEU A 35 4.07 6.22 10.77
C LEU A 35 5.21 6.75 11.65
N ALA A 36 5.07 7.96 12.19
CA ALA A 36 6.05 8.57 13.08
C ALA A 36 6.23 7.78 14.39
N GLY A 37 5.17 7.11 14.86
CA GLY A 37 5.23 6.21 16.03
C GLY A 37 6.01 4.92 15.81
N LEU A 38 6.37 4.58 14.57
CA LEU A 38 7.12 3.36 14.24
C LEU A 38 8.62 3.67 14.23
N SER A 39 9.38 3.08 15.15
CA SER A 39 10.83 3.27 15.28
C SER A 39 11.65 2.04 14.86
N ASP A 40 11.02 0.88 14.69
CA ASP A 40 11.70 -0.35 14.26
C ASP A 40 11.59 -0.53 12.74
N THR A 41 12.74 -0.70 12.09
CA THR A 41 12.84 -1.00 10.66
C THR A 41 12.08 -2.27 10.28
N ARG A 42 12.02 -3.28 11.16
CA ARG A 42 11.27 -4.51 10.92
C ARG A 42 9.76 -4.25 10.88
N GLU A 43 9.25 -3.46 11.82
CA GLU A 43 7.83 -3.07 11.84
C GLU A 43 7.46 -2.28 10.59
N LEU A 44 8.29 -1.31 10.18
CA LEU A 44 8.10 -0.53 8.96
C LEU A 44 8.03 -1.44 7.72
N VAL A 45 8.91 -2.43 7.61
CA VAL A 45 8.89 -3.40 6.51
C VAL A 45 7.60 -4.23 6.49
N PHE A 46 7.07 -4.63 7.64
CA PHE A 46 5.79 -5.36 7.69
C PHE A 46 4.60 -4.49 7.27
N VAL A 47 4.58 -3.20 7.65
CA VAL A 47 3.55 -2.26 7.15
C VAL A 47 3.63 -2.12 5.63
N GLY A 48 4.84 -1.94 5.10
CA GLY A 48 5.03 -1.83 3.65
C GLY A 48 4.66 -3.10 2.89
N ALA A 49 4.89 -4.28 3.47
CA ALA A 49 4.40 -5.54 2.92
C ALA A 49 2.86 -5.56 2.84
N GLY A 50 2.18 -4.97 3.82
CA GLY A 50 0.74 -4.72 3.80
C GLY A 50 0.31 -3.87 2.60
N PHE A 51 0.96 -2.73 2.36
CA PHE A 51 0.69 -1.89 1.19
C PHE A 51 0.94 -2.64 -0.13
N THR A 52 2.08 -3.34 -0.26
CA THR A 52 2.38 -4.15 -1.46
C THR A 52 1.31 -5.22 -1.70
N ALA A 53 0.84 -5.90 -0.65
CA ALA A 53 -0.20 -6.91 -0.77
C ALA A 53 -1.53 -6.32 -1.27
N LEU A 54 -1.92 -5.14 -0.75
CA LEU A 54 -3.10 -4.41 -1.20
C LEU A 54 -2.96 -3.95 -2.66
N ALA A 55 -1.87 -3.27 -3.01
CA ALA A 55 -1.60 -2.80 -4.37
C ALA A 55 -1.58 -3.97 -5.37
N ARG A 56 -0.94 -5.10 -5.05
CA ARG A 56 -0.93 -6.29 -5.92
C ARG A 56 -2.30 -6.91 -6.07
N ARG A 57 -3.09 -6.98 -4.98
CA ARG A 57 -4.45 -7.52 -5.03
C ARG A 57 -5.32 -6.70 -5.99
N THR A 58 -5.33 -5.38 -5.82
CA THR A 58 -6.09 -4.47 -6.68
C THR A 58 -5.53 -4.44 -8.10
N GLY A 59 -4.20 -4.45 -8.27
CA GLY A 59 -3.56 -4.44 -9.57
C GLY A 59 -3.92 -5.63 -10.47
N ARG A 60 -4.29 -6.79 -9.90
CA ARG A 60 -4.77 -7.95 -10.67
C ARG A 60 -6.11 -7.70 -11.37
N THR A 61 -6.87 -6.69 -10.98
CA THR A 61 -8.12 -6.31 -11.65
C THR A 61 -7.90 -5.29 -12.77
N LEU A 62 -6.69 -4.77 -12.93
CA LEU A 62 -6.37 -3.79 -13.97
C LEU A 62 -6.23 -4.45 -15.35
N PRO A 63 -6.53 -3.71 -16.44
CA PRO A 63 -6.13 -4.07 -17.80
C PRO A 63 -4.63 -4.34 -17.91
N THR A 64 -4.22 -5.20 -18.85
CA THR A 64 -2.85 -5.70 -18.99
C THR A 64 -1.79 -4.60 -19.00
N ALA A 65 -1.99 -3.54 -19.80
CA ALA A 65 -1.04 -2.44 -19.88
C ALA A 65 -0.88 -1.68 -18.55
N MET A 66 -1.98 -1.39 -17.86
CA MET A 66 -1.96 -0.71 -16.55
C MET A 66 -1.34 -1.59 -15.47
N ARG A 67 -1.60 -2.90 -15.51
CA ARG A 67 -1.00 -3.88 -14.60
C ARG A 67 0.51 -3.98 -14.78
N ALA A 68 1.00 -3.93 -16.02
CA ALA A 68 2.43 -3.90 -16.31
C ALA A 68 3.08 -2.65 -15.70
N GLN A 69 2.48 -1.47 -15.90
CA GLN A 69 2.95 -0.23 -15.28
C GLN A 69 2.95 -0.28 -13.75
N ALA A 70 1.89 -0.82 -13.13
CA ALA A 70 1.85 -1.01 -11.68
C ALA A 70 2.96 -1.95 -11.19
N SER A 71 3.24 -3.01 -11.95
CA SER A 71 4.33 -3.95 -11.62
C SER A 71 5.69 -3.27 -11.67
N THR A 72 5.94 -2.40 -12.66
CA THR A 72 7.15 -1.58 -12.74
C THR A 72 7.29 -0.64 -11.54
N ARG A 73 6.23 0.07 -11.15
CA ARG A 73 6.27 0.95 -9.96
C ARG A 73 6.53 0.16 -8.67
N GLN A 74 5.99 -1.04 -8.53
CA GLN A 74 6.30 -1.93 -7.40
C GLN A 74 7.78 -2.34 -7.35
N VAL A 75 8.43 -2.55 -8.50
CA VAL A 75 9.88 -2.81 -8.54
C VAL A 75 10.66 -1.59 -8.05
N LEU A 76 10.31 -0.38 -8.51
CA LEU A 76 10.96 0.86 -8.07
C LEU A 76 10.78 1.11 -6.57
N LEU A 77 9.59 0.85 -6.03
CA LEU A 77 9.34 0.90 -4.58
C LEU A 77 10.18 -0.13 -3.81
N GLY A 78 10.39 -1.32 -4.36
CA GLY A 78 11.29 -2.32 -3.79
C GLY A 78 12.74 -1.83 -3.72
N GLN A 79 13.23 -1.19 -4.79
CA GLN A 79 14.57 -0.59 -4.82
C GLN A 79 14.71 0.56 -3.81
N LEU A 80 13.68 1.40 -3.67
CA LEU A 80 13.66 2.48 -2.68
C LEU A 80 13.72 1.94 -1.25
N ARG A 81 12.96 0.89 -0.94
CA ARG A 81 13.04 0.19 0.36
C ARG A 81 14.46 -0.31 0.62
N ASP A 82 15.05 -0.98 -0.36
CA ASP A 82 16.35 -1.63 -0.20
C ASP A 82 17.47 -0.60 0.03
N ARG A 83 17.38 0.57 -0.62
CA ARG A 83 18.26 1.71 -0.39
C ARG A 83 18.17 2.25 1.04
N ASN A 84 16.97 2.26 1.62
CA ASN A 84 16.71 2.81 2.95
C ASN A 84 16.62 1.73 4.05
N ARG A 85 16.99 0.48 3.80
CA ARG A 85 16.71 -0.67 4.68
C ARG A 85 17.21 -0.58 6.13
N ARG A 86 18.07 0.39 6.45
CA ARG A 86 18.60 0.68 7.81
C ARG A 86 18.28 2.10 8.30
N ASP A 87 17.56 2.87 7.50
CA ASP A 87 17.18 4.24 7.77
C ASP A 87 15.68 4.28 8.09
N VAL A 88 15.35 4.54 9.34
CA VAL A 88 13.96 4.61 9.83
C VAL A 88 13.18 5.71 9.09
N GLU A 89 13.78 6.90 8.92
CA GLU A 89 13.08 8.01 8.27
C GLU A 89 12.96 7.77 6.77
N GLY A 90 14.01 7.24 6.15
CA GLY A 90 13.97 6.77 4.76
C GLY A 90 12.89 5.72 4.51
N LEU A 91 12.68 4.79 5.46
CA LEU A 91 11.59 3.80 5.38
C LEU A 91 10.21 4.42 5.60
N ARG A 92 10.05 5.43 6.46
CA ARG A 92 8.78 6.18 6.57
C ARG A 92 8.46 6.91 5.27
N GLY A 93 9.45 7.53 4.64
CA GLY A 93 9.31 8.11 3.30
C GLY A 93 8.89 7.08 2.25
N TRP A 94 9.48 5.88 2.28
CA TRP A 94 9.07 4.77 1.43
C TRP A 94 7.62 4.32 1.69
N LEU A 95 7.17 4.27 2.95
CA LEU A 95 5.80 3.88 3.30
C LEU A 95 4.76 4.87 2.76
N ARG A 96 5.03 6.18 2.81
CA ARG A 96 4.16 7.19 2.21
C ARG A 96 3.97 6.95 0.71
N GLN A 97 5.07 6.71 -0.02
CA GLN A 97 5.01 6.40 -1.46
C GLN A 97 4.31 5.06 -1.75
N ALA A 98 4.49 4.05 -0.89
CA ALA A 98 3.81 2.78 -1.03
C ALA A 98 2.28 2.92 -0.82
N ALA A 99 1.85 3.76 0.11
CA ALA A 99 0.44 4.08 0.31
C ALA A 99 -0.16 4.86 -0.87
N GLU A 100 0.57 5.84 -1.40
CA GLU A 100 0.19 6.56 -2.63
C GLU A 100 -0.03 5.62 -3.80
N GLU A 101 0.82 4.59 -3.97
CA GLU A 101 0.66 3.58 -5.01
C GLU A 101 -0.60 2.73 -4.80
N VAL A 102 -0.96 2.39 -3.55
CA VAL A 102 -2.24 1.71 -3.27
C VAL A 102 -3.41 2.58 -3.72
N LEU A 103 -3.41 3.86 -3.35
CA LEU A 103 -4.47 4.81 -3.74
C LEU A 103 -4.54 5.03 -5.25
N LEU A 104 -3.39 5.09 -5.92
CA LEU A 104 -3.32 5.21 -7.39
C LEU A 104 -3.91 3.97 -8.06
N VAL A 105 -3.49 2.77 -7.66
CA VAL A 105 -3.96 1.51 -8.26
C VAL A 105 -5.46 1.31 -8.01
N THR A 106 -5.97 1.69 -6.84
CA THR A 106 -7.41 1.66 -6.54
C THR A 106 -8.20 2.59 -7.47
N ARG A 107 -7.77 3.84 -7.63
CA ARG A 107 -8.40 4.79 -8.55
C ARG A 107 -8.37 4.30 -10.01
N LEU A 108 -7.25 3.73 -10.44
CA LEU A 108 -7.13 3.14 -11.78
C LEU A 108 -8.11 1.96 -11.98
N ALA A 109 -8.27 1.12 -10.96
CA ALA A 109 -9.19 -0.02 -11.01
C ALA A 109 -10.66 0.44 -11.03
N GLU A 110 -11.02 1.49 -10.29
CA GLU A 110 -12.34 2.11 -10.34
C GLU A 110 -12.63 2.72 -11.71
N ALA A 111 -11.71 3.52 -12.25
CA ALA A 111 -11.86 4.13 -13.57
C ALA A 111 -11.94 3.09 -14.69
N ALA A 112 -11.19 1.98 -14.58
CA ALA A 112 -11.28 0.88 -15.53
C ALA A 112 -12.65 0.16 -15.45
N ARG A 113 -13.16 -0.06 -14.24
CA ARG A 113 -14.50 -0.66 -14.04
C ARG A 113 -15.62 0.22 -14.60
N GLN A 114 -15.56 1.53 -14.39
CA GLN A 114 -16.55 2.48 -14.92
C GLN A 114 -16.58 2.43 -16.46
N ARG A 115 -15.41 2.50 -17.12
CA ARG A 115 -15.33 2.42 -18.59
C ARG A 115 -15.83 1.09 -19.17
N LEU A 116 -15.61 -0.02 -18.46
CA LEU A 116 -16.11 -1.33 -18.89
C LEU A 116 -17.62 -1.50 -18.64
N GLY A 117 -18.16 -0.88 -17.59
CA GLY A 117 -19.60 -0.83 -17.31
C GLY A 117 -20.38 0.10 -18.24
N GLU A 118 -19.72 1.09 -18.84
CA GLU A 118 -20.27 2.01 -19.85
C GLU A 118 -20.20 1.47 -21.28
N ALA A 119 -19.59 0.30 -21.52
CA ALA A 119 -19.52 -0.27 -22.86
C ALA A 119 -20.94 -0.61 -23.37
N PRO A 120 -21.42 0.03 -24.45
CA PRO A 120 -22.75 -0.25 -24.96
C PRO A 120 -22.78 -1.67 -25.50
N THR A 121 -23.79 -2.45 -25.07
CA THR A 121 -24.19 -3.70 -25.71
C THR A 121 -24.40 -3.42 -27.19
N ARG A 122 -23.49 -3.91 -28.05
CA ARG A 122 -23.69 -3.94 -29.50
C ARG A 122 -24.47 -5.17 -29.89
#